data_AF-A0A9N9VHW4-F1
#
_entry.id   AF-A0A9N9VHW4-F1
#
_cell.length_a   1.000
_cell.length_b   1.000
_cell.length_c   1.000
_cell.angle_alpha   90.00
_cell.angle_beta   90.00
_cell.angle_gamma   90.00
#
_symmetry.space_group_name_H-M   'P 1'
#
loop_
_entity.id
_entity.type
_entity.pdbx_description
1 polymer ?
#
loop_
_entity_poly.entity_id
_entity_poly.type
_entity_poly.pdbx_seq_one_letter_code
_entity_poly.pdbx_strand_id
1 'polypeptide(L)'
;MPEGHHCEFCLREQEEEQPRVAERYERPEVPYQKGLVLQVRAHMPFVPFGNPGYAAPFESRGEETASAHGQADWCMEHPYPETEPHPDQSVFNLHLLDPVAVRDGRGAQLLRCEWEGQEARGKPLVAKIFDPMYYARDEIGEDVTWVAASDYSCEAAAYEDLQAAGVDGVMTPKYYGSWTFDLPIGEGETRQVHMVIIEWIDAPTMLSYCEERRVHHIPPQRRLDILAQVFETRAKLTFYGAESLDLALRNVLIQGDLENDATPPRVIFIDFNDSFARNRPNSLYHVIWDKPPNPMCLYWNKRSAEEFSAWIPEPHLSDMDAFNKWVKSLWGDSDEFCVSPEFEDILETRSYAALGDSPPPTPLPDAEYFDVDQEEWLPVSEAAKFDPKLWPAFVPDTEFESDESCYGSEESMSDEDS
;
A
#
# COMPACT_ATOMS: atom_id res chain seq x y z
N MET A 1 -5.56 73.00 55.84
CA MET A 1 -6.49 72.86 54.70
C MET A 1 -5.80 73.56 53.55
N PRO A 2 -5.25 72.87 52.53
CA PRO A 2 -5.70 71.59 51.96
C PRO A 2 -4.62 70.49 51.84
N GLU A 3 -5.10 69.28 51.54
CA GLU A 3 -4.59 68.24 50.61
C GLU A 3 -3.10 67.86 50.56
N GLY A 4 -2.83 66.60 50.92
CA GLY A 4 -1.61 65.87 50.57
C GLY A 4 -1.96 64.40 50.32
N HIS A 5 -1.87 63.99 49.06
CA HIS A 5 -2.24 62.70 48.51
C HIS A 5 -1.56 61.51 49.20
N HIS A 6 -2.37 60.56 49.71
CA HIS A 6 -1.93 59.18 49.89
C HIS A 6 -2.36 58.37 48.67
N CYS A 7 -1.36 57.87 47.95
CA CYS A 7 -1.44 57.00 46.80
C CYS A 7 -2.11 55.67 47.20
N GLU A 8 -3.29 55.39 46.62
CA GLU A 8 -3.85 54.03 46.55
C GLU A 8 -2.95 53.19 45.64
N PHE A 9 -2.01 52.49 46.26
CA PHE A 9 -1.28 51.43 45.57
C PHE A 9 -2.21 50.22 45.45
N CYS A 10 -2.57 49.93 44.20
CA CYS A 10 -3.29 48.75 43.77
C CYS A 10 -2.64 47.47 44.32
N LEU A 11 -3.29 46.81 45.27
CA LEU A 11 -3.14 45.37 45.48
C LEU A 11 -4.17 44.68 44.58
N ARG A 12 -3.88 44.63 43.27
CA ARG A 12 -4.43 43.57 42.43
C ARG A 12 -3.61 42.33 42.76
N GLU A 13 -4.20 41.43 43.51
CA GLU A 13 -3.79 40.03 43.56
C GLU A 13 -3.68 39.56 42.10
N GLN A 14 -2.45 39.40 41.63
CA GLN A 14 -2.18 38.52 40.52
C GLN A 14 -2.39 37.13 41.09
N GLU A 15 -3.60 36.62 40.97
CA GLU A 15 -3.78 35.17 40.83
C GLU A 15 -2.91 34.79 39.63
N GLU A 16 -1.73 34.26 39.92
CA GLU A 16 -0.98 33.46 38.96
C GLU A 16 -1.94 32.35 38.54
N GLU A 17 -2.61 32.53 37.40
CA GLU A 17 -3.19 31.43 36.64
C GLU A 17 -2.03 30.46 36.39
N GLN A 18 -1.91 29.47 37.26
CA GLN A 18 -1.12 28.29 36.99
C GLN A 18 -1.57 27.81 35.60
N PRO A 19 -0.65 27.66 34.63
CA PRO A 19 -1.03 27.10 33.34
C PRO A 19 -1.69 25.77 33.66
N ARG A 20 -2.97 25.62 33.27
CA ARG A 20 -3.63 24.32 33.32
C ARG A 20 -2.71 23.38 32.55
N VAL A 21 -2.13 22.41 33.25
CA VAL A 21 -1.48 21.28 32.60
C VAL A 21 -2.57 20.72 31.70
N ALA A 22 -2.41 20.83 30.38
CA ALA A 22 -3.35 20.27 29.44
C ALA A 22 -3.53 18.80 29.85
N GLU A 23 -4.77 18.39 30.14
CA GLU A 23 -5.05 16.99 30.43
C GLU A 23 -4.61 16.20 29.20
N ARG A 24 -3.60 15.36 29.38
CA ARG A 24 -3.09 14.51 28.31
C ARG A 24 -4.02 13.33 28.14
N TYR A 25 -4.33 12.98 26.90
CA TYR A 25 -5.08 11.76 26.61
C TYR A 25 -4.23 10.55 26.98
N GLU A 26 -4.81 9.64 27.75
CA GLU A 26 -4.23 8.32 27.94
C GLU A 26 -4.52 7.48 26.70
N ARG A 27 -3.47 6.91 26.11
CA ARG A 27 -3.60 6.03 24.95
C ARG A 27 -4.34 4.75 25.35
N PRO A 28 -5.54 4.46 24.81
CA PRO A 28 -6.28 3.25 25.15
C PRO A 28 -5.60 1.98 24.61
N GLU A 29 -5.83 0.84 25.25
CA GLU A 29 -5.46 -0.47 24.66
C GLU A 29 -6.14 -0.69 23.30
N VAL A 30 -5.53 -1.50 22.44
CA VAL A 30 -6.05 -1.82 21.09
C VAL A 30 -7.46 -2.44 21.21
N PRO A 31 -8.52 -1.78 20.70
CA PRO A 31 -9.90 -2.17 20.98
C PRO A 31 -10.42 -3.26 20.04
N TYR A 32 -9.68 -3.56 18.97
CA TYR A 32 -10.13 -4.41 17.88
C TYR A 32 -10.13 -5.90 18.28
N GLN A 33 -11.21 -6.31 18.92
CA GLN A 33 -11.39 -7.67 19.42
C GLN A 33 -12.70 -8.27 18.91
N LYS A 34 -12.74 -9.60 18.93
CA LYS A 34 -13.93 -10.39 18.58
C LYS A 34 -15.15 -9.93 19.38
N GLY A 35 -16.28 -9.78 18.68
CA GLY A 35 -17.56 -9.40 19.27
C GLY A 35 -17.78 -7.89 19.38
N LEU A 36 -16.78 -7.07 19.08
CA LEU A 36 -16.98 -5.63 18.94
C LEU A 36 -17.90 -5.35 17.74
N VAL A 37 -18.82 -4.41 17.93
CA VAL A 37 -19.71 -3.92 16.87
C VAL A 37 -19.37 -2.48 16.60
N LEU A 38 -19.01 -2.18 15.36
CA LEU A 38 -18.68 -0.84 14.91
C LEU A 38 -19.88 -0.24 14.17
N GLN A 39 -20.22 1.01 14.49
CA GLN A 39 -21.16 1.80 13.70
C GLN A 39 -20.39 2.55 12.61
N VAL A 40 -20.58 2.12 11.38
CA VAL A 40 -19.76 2.53 10.24
C VAL A 40 -20.59 3.34 9.26
N ARG A 41 -19.95 4.32 8.62
CA ARG A 41 -20.53 5.16 7.57
C ARG A 41 -19.64 5.10 6.35
N ALA A 42 -20.24 5.15 5.17
CA ALA A 42 -19.47 5.22 3.94
C ALA A 42 -18.62 6.50 3.93
N HIS A 43 -17.41 6.41 3.41
CA HIS A 43 -16.43 7.50 3.40
C HIS A 43 -15.87 7.67 1.99
N MET A 44 -15.70 8.92 1.57
CA MET A 44 -14.97 9.28 0.36
C MET A 44 -13.48 9.42 0.73
N PRO A 45 -12.59 8.54 0.27
CA PRO A 45 -11.16 8.69 0.52
C PRO A 45 -10.66 10.03 0.00
N PHE A 46 -9.68 10.61 0.69
CA PHE A 46 -8.93 11.72 0.12
C PHE A 46 -8.00 11.23 -1.00
N VAL A 47 -7.57 12.16 -1.84
CA VAL A 47 -6.64 11.91 -2.94
C VAL A 47 -5.35 11.29 -2.37
N PRO A 48 -4.82 10.20 -2.95
CA PRO A 48 -3.66 9.50 -2.40
C PRO A 48 -2.41 10.39 -2.37
N PHE A 49 -1.58 10.20 -1.35
CA PHE A 49 -0.34 10.97 -1.14
C PHE A 49 0.74 10.11 -0.47
N GLY A 50 1.85 10.75 -0.12
CA GLY A 50 2.89 10.23 0.76
C GLY A 50 4.03 9.49 0.08
N ASN A 51 3.78 8.96 -1.10
CA ASN A 51 4.84 8.46 -1.97
C ASN A 51 5.37 9.58 -2.90
N PRO A 52 6.69 9.68 -3.18
CA PRO A 52 7.27 10.67 -4.12
C PRO A 52 6.63 10.71 -5.51
N GLY A 53 5.85 9.69 -5.90
CA GLY A 53 5.09 9.68 -7.14
C GLY A 53 3.79 10.47 -7.17
N TYR A 54 3.46 11.23 -6.12
CA TYR A 54 2.30 12.13 -6.13
C TYR A 54 2.73 13.59 -6.09
N ALA A 55 2.08 14.43 -6.90
CA ALA A 55 2.14 15.87 -6.80
C ALA A 55 1.47 16.28 -5.48
N ALA A 56 2.27 16.50 -4.44
CA ALA A 56 1.83 16.60 -3.06
C ALA A 56 0.75 17.68 -2.83
N PRO A 57 -0.36 17.34 -2.16
CA PRO A 57 -1.16 18.34 -1.47
C PRO A 57 -1.04 18.26 0.07
N PHE A 58 -0.43 17.20 0.63
CA PHE A 58 -0.41 16.97 2.08
C PHE A 58 1.02 16.84 2.63
N GLU A 59 1.54 17.94 3.18
CA GLU A 59 2.86 18.00 3.78
C GLU A 59 2.89 17.26 5.13
N SER A 60 3.92 16.44 5.32
CA SER A 60 4.23 15.86 6.64
C SER A 60 4.57 16.97 7.62
N ARG A 61 3.97 16.93 8.81
CA ARG A 61 4.27 17.88 9.89
C ARG A 61 5.53 17.39 10.59
N GLY A 62 6.68 17.87 10.11
CA GLY A 62 8.01 17.29 10.35
C GLY A 62 8.33 16.74 11.75
N GLU A 63 9.26 15.78 11.75
CA GLU A 63 9.72 14.89 12.84
C GLU A 63 9.85 15.54 14.23
N GLU A 64 10.42 16.74 14.30
CA GLU A 64 10.72 17.42 15.57
C GLU A 64 9.45 17.78 16.37
N THR A 65 8.32 18.01 15.70
CA THR A 65 7.05 18.38 16.34
C THR A 65 6.26 17.19 16.88
N ALA A 66 6.34 16.04 16.21
CA ALA A 66 5.68 14.81 16.60
C ALA A 66 6.26 14.26 17.92
N SER A 67 7.59 14.17 18.04
CA SER A 67 8.26 13.58 19.20
C SER A 67 7.91 14.22 20.56
N ALA A 68 7.50 15.49 20.57
CA ALA A 68 7.19 16.25 21.79
C ALA A 68 5.83 15.93 22.43
N HIS A 69 4.89 15.34 21.68
CA HIS A 69 3.51 15.05 22.13
C HIS A 69 3.32 13.56 22.40
N GLY A 70 2.47 13.20 23.36
CA GLY A 70 2.00 11.82 23.48
C GLY A 70 1.25 11.40 22.21
N GLN A 71 1.31 10.14 21.81
CA GLN A 71 0.67 9.69 20.56
C GLN A 71 -0.85 9.94 20.54
N ALA A 72 -1.50 9.80 21.69
CA ALA A 72 -2.92 10.10 21.85
C ALA A 72 -3.22 11.60 21.66
N ASP A 73 -2.45 12.46 22.32
CA ASP A 73 -2.51 13.92 22.13
C ASP A 73 -2.28 14.30 20.66
N TRP A 74 -1.24 13.72 20.03
CA TRP A 74 -0.93 13.96 18.63
C TRP A 74 -2.10 13.60 17.72
N CYS A 75 -2.70 12.42 17.87
CA CYS A 75 -3.82 11.97 17.05
C CYS A 75 -5.06 12.87 17.20
N MET A 76 -5.28 13.44 18.39
CA MET A 76 -6.42 14.34 18.64
C MET A 76 -6.19 15.76 18.10
N GLU A 77 -4.95 16.25 18.17
CA GLU A 77 -4.56 17.55 17.62
C GLU A 77 -4.42 17.52 16.09
N HIS A 78 -4.17 16.33 15.52
CA HIS A 78 -3.87 16.14 14.10
C HIS A 78 -4.77 15.05 13.48
N PRO A 79 -6.10 15.24 13.47
CA PRO A 79 -7.01 14.28 12.87
C PRO A 79 -6.76 14.12 11.36
N TYR A 80 -7.36 13.07 10.79
CA TYR A 80 -7.36 12.86 9.34
C TYR A 80 -7.83 14.10 8.56
N PRO A 81 -7.36 14.27 7.31
CA PRO A 81 -7.89 15.30 6.43
C PRO A 81 -9.41 15.20 6.29
N GLU A 82 -10.10 16.34 6.37
CA GLU A 82 -11.53 16.40 6.10
C GLU A 82 -11.80 16.15 4.61
N THR A 83 -12.82 15.34 4.33
CA THR A 83 -13.30 15.04 2.98
C THR A 83 -14.76 15.45 2.83
N GLU A 84 -15.22 15.57 1.58
CA GLU A 84 -16.64 15.77 1.34
C GLU A 84 -17.46 14.60 1.91
N PRO A 85 -18.61 14.88 2.55
CA PRO A 85 -19.46 13.80 3.05
C PRO A 85 -19.89 12.87 1.92
N HIS A 86 -19.81 11.56 2.16
CA HIS A 86 -20.27 10.57 1.20
C HIS A 86 -21.78 10.76 0.89
N PRO A 87 -22.25 10.63 -0.37
CA PRO A 87 -23.66 10.87 -0.70
C PRO A 87 -24.63 9.97 0.08
N ASP A 88 -24.21 8.74 0.37
CA ASP A 88 -24.88 7.85 1.31
C ASP A 88 -24.38 8.11 2.75
N GLN A 89 -25.30 8.55 3.60
CA GLN A 89 -25.08 8.85 5.03
C GLN A 89 -25.62 7.74 5.95
N SER A 90 -25.99 6.59 5.37
CA SER A 90 -26.49 5.44 6.13
C SER A 90 -25.43 4.93 7.11
N VAL A 91 -25.91 4.57 8.31
CA VAL A 91 -25.10 3.96 9.36
C VAL A 91 -25.38 2.48 9.38
N PHE A 92 -24.33 1.69 9.48
CA PHE A 92 -24.42 0.25 9.49
C PHE A 92 -23.64 -0.35 10.63
N ASN A 93 -24.06 -1.53 11.09
CA ASN A 93 -23.34 -2.26 12.11
C ASN A 93 -22.44 -3.30 11.45
N LEU A 94 -21.15 -3.18 11.74
CA LEU A 94 -20.12 -4.13 11.33
C LEU A 94 -19.71 -4.97 12.55
N HIS A 95 -19.95 -6.27 12.48
CA HIS A 95 -19.59 -7.20 13.55
C HIS A 95 -18.19 -7.74 13.32
N LEU A 96 -17.28 -7.51 14.27
CA LEU A 96 -15.92 -8.04 14.22
C LEU A 96 -15.93 -9.50 14.71
N LEU A 97 -15.53 -10.41 13.82
CA LEU A 97 -15.60 -11.85 14.04
C LEU A 97 -14.34 -12.38 14.69
N ASP A 98 -13.18 -12.22 14.05
CA ASP A 98 -11.92 -12.74 14.55
C ASP A 98 -10.75 -11.83 14.11
N PRO A 99 -9.74 -11.59 14.97
CA PRO A 99 -8.55 -10.88 14.57
C PRO A 99 -7.76 -11.73 13.57
N VAL A 100 -7.41 -11.13 12.43
CA VAL A 100 -6.49 -11.74 11.45
C VAL A 100 -5.07 -11.29 11.78
N ALA A 101 -4.91 -9.99 12.02
CA ALA A 101 -3.62 -9.38 12.29
C ALA A 101 -3.84 -8.07 13.07
N VAL A 102 -3.88 -8.18 14.39
CA VAL A 102 -4.10 -7.06 15.31
C VAL A 102 -2.94 -7.00 16.28
N ARG A 103 -2.19 -5.89 16.27
CA ARG A 103 -1.06 -5.65 17.17
C ARG A 103 -0.73 -4.17 17.22
N ASP A 104 -0.40 -3.70 18.41
CA ASP A 104 0.16 -2.37 18.58
C ASP A 104 1.47 -2.22 17.78
N GLY A 105 1.67 -1.05 17.17
CA GLY A 105 2.84 -0.74 16.35
C GLY A 105 2.94 -1.52 15.04
N ARG A 106 1.85 -2.11 14.54
CA ARG A 106 1.86 -2.84 13.25
C ARG A 106 1.57 -1.94 12.04
N GLY A 107 0.92 -0.79 12.26
CA GLY A 107 0.24 -0.06 11.20
C GLY A 107 -1.23 -0.49 11.12
N ALA A 108 -1.72 -0.77 9.92
CA ALA A 108 -3.11 -1.16 9.72
C ALA A 108 -3.47 -2.48 10.44
N GLN A 109 -4.67 -2.52 11.02
CA GLN A 109 -5.21 -3.64 11.78
C GLN A 109 -6.16 -4.45 10.89
N LEU A 110 -6.04 -5.78 10.89
CA LEU A 110 -6.82 -6.67 10.02
C LEU A 110 -7.75 -7.56 10.85
N LEU A 111 -9.05 -7.48 10.56
CA LEU A 111 -10.07 -8.30 11.22
C LEU A 111 -11.03 -8.90 10.22
N ARG A 112 -11.44 -10.14 10.46
CA ARG A 112 -12.58 -10.73 9.76
C ARG A 112 -13.86 -10.12 10.32
N CYS A 113 -14.80 -9.76 9.46
CA CYS A 113 -16.04 -9.11 9.84
C CYS A 113 -17.24 -9.58 9.02
N GLU A 114 -18.43 -9.20 9.45
CA GLU A 114 -19.69 -9.37 8.73
C GLU A 114 -20.60 -8.16 8.88
N TRP A 115 -21.44 -7.93 7.87
CA TRP A 115 -22.42 -6.85 7.85
C TRP A 115 -23.75 -7.25 8.51
N GLU A 116 -24.34 -6.31 9.25
CA GLU A 116 -25.73 -6.43 9.66
C GLU A 116 -26.67 -6.08 8.48
N GLY A 117 -27.25 -7.08 7.82
CA GLY A 117 -28.19 -6.86 6.71
C GLY A 117 -28.48 -8.11 5.87
N GLN A 118 -29.48 -8.05 4.98
CA GLN A 118 -29.92 -9.22 4.19
C GLN A 118 -29.06 -9.51 2.94
N GLU A 119 -28.39 -8.52 2.33
CA GLU A 119 -27.68 -8.74 1.05
C GLU A 119 -26.26 -9.29 1.19
N ALA A 120 -25.60 -9.09 2.35
CA ALA A 120 -24.27 -9.62 2.66
C ALA A 120 -24.29 -10.74 3.72
N ARG A 121 -25.48 -11.20 4.12
CA ARG A 121 -25.63 -12.18 5.21
C ARG A 121 -24.88 -13.47 4.90
N GLY A 122 -23.83 -13.75 5.65
CA GLY A 122 -23.09 -15.01 5.63
C GLY A 122 -21.84 -15.06 4.76
N LYS A 123 -21.43 -13.96 4.11
CA LYS A 123 -20.11 -13.90 3.47
C LYS A 123 -19.13 -13.19 4.41
N PRO A 124 -18.06 -13.88 4.87
CA PRO A 124 -17.03 -13.21 5.65
C PRO A 124 -16.35 -12.13 4.79
N LEU A 125 -15.97 -11.03 5.45
CA LEU A 125 -15.23 -9.92 4.87
C LEU A 125 -13.98 -9.65 5.72
N VAL A 126 -13.11 -8.77 5.23
CA VAL A 126 -11.99 -8.21 6.00
C VAL A 126 -12.20 -6.72 6.14
N ALA A 127 -12.11 -6.23 7.36
CA ALA A 127 -11.87 -4.82 7.65
C ALA A 127 -10.36 -4.60 7.83
N LYS A 128 -9.79 -3.73 7.01
CA LYS A 128 -8.44 -3.20 7.18
C LYS A 128 -8.55 -1.79 7.73
N ILE A 129 -8.20 -1.62 9.01
CA ILE A 129 -8.45 -0.43 9.81
C ILE A 129 -7.15 0.37 9.95
N PHE A 130 -7.19 1.63 9.58
CA PHE A 130 -6.09 2.58 9.65
C PHE A 130 -6.34 3.48 10.85
N ASP A 131 -5.88 3.06 12.02
CA ASP A 131 -5.98 3.85 13.26
C ASP A 131 -4.60 4.35 13.67
N PRO A 132 -4.28 5.65 13.49
CA PRO A 132 -2.96 6.18 13.77
C PRO A 132 -2.57 6.04 15.24
N MET A 133 -3.57 5.84 16.12
CA MET A 133 -3.36 5.51 17.54
C MET A 133 -2.59 4.22 17.75
N TYR A 134 -2.49 3.32 16.75
CA TYR A 134 -1.82 2.01 16.86
C TYR A 134 -0.75 1.78 15.80
N TYR A 135 -0.36 2.84 15.10
CA TYR A 135 0.81 2.85 14.23
C TYR A 135 2.08 2.89 15.08
N ALA A 136 3.15 2.29 14.58
CA ALA A 136 4.45 2.38 15.23
C ALA A 136 4.92 3.82 15.15
N ARG A 137 5.33 4.37 16.30
CA ARG A 137 6.16 5.55 16.31
C ARG A 137 7.60 5.06 16.36
N ASP A 138 8.36 5.36 15.33
CA ASP A 138 9.78 5.06 15.32
C ASP A 138 10.55 6.05 16.22
N GLU A 139 11.85 5.83 16.40
CA GLU A 139 12.70 6.71 17.22
C GLU A 139 12.86 8.11 16.61
N ILE A 140 12.59 8.24 15.30
CA ILE A 140 12.72 9.47 14.52
C ILE A 140 11.45 10.35 14.69
N GLY A 141 10.34 9.76 15.13
CA GLY A 141 9.13 10.49 15.45
C GLY A 141 8.28 10.75 14.22
N GLU A 142 8.10 9.74 13.36
CA GLU A 142 7.20 9.86 12.21
C GLU A 142 5.79 10.33 12.61
N ASP A 143 5.19 11.14 11.72
CA ASP A 143 3.83 11.62 11.86
C ASP A 143 2.85 10.46 11.58
N VAL A 144 2.45 9.76 12.64
CA VAL A 144 1.58 8.58 12.56
C VAL A 144 0.23 8.85 11.92
N THR A 145 -0.31 10.07 12.00
CA THR A 145 -1.59 10.40 11.36
C THR A 145 -1.41 10.61 9.87
N TRP A 146 -0.30 11.22 9.46
CA TRP A 146 0.12 11.30 8.07
C TRP A 146 0.37 9.92 7.46
N VAL A 147 1.10 9.03 8.17
CA VAL A 147 1.41 7.68 7.67
C VAL A 147 0.14 6.85 7.51
N ALA A 148 -0.72 6.81 8.53
CA ALA A 148 -1.98 6.06 8.44
C ALA A 148 -2.90 6.61 7.34
N ALA A 149 -2.86 7.93 7.10
CA ALA A 149 -3.64 8.58 6.05
C ALA A 149 -3.12 8.24 4.66
N SER A 150 -1.80 8.31 4.47
CA SER A 150 -1.12 7.88 3.24
C SER A 150 -1.49 6.44 2.91
N ASP A 151 -1.30 5.53 3.87
CA ASP A 151 -1.65 4.11 3.74
C ASP A 151 -3.11 3.90 3.32
N TYR A 152 -4.05 4.55 4.02
CA TYR A 152 -5.48 4.43 3.76
C TYR A 152 -5.84 4.92 2.35
N SER A 153 -5.35 6.09 1.97
CA SER A 153 -5.71 6.69 0.67
C SER A 153 -5.10 5.95 -0.52
N CYS A 154 -3.86 5.48 -0.41
CA CYS A 154 -3.24 4.64 -1.44
C CYS A 154 -3.98 3.31 -1.61
N GLU A 155 -4.30 2.62 -0.50
CA GLU A 155 -5.05 1.36 -0.54
C GLU A 155 -6.43 1.55 -1.18
N ALA A 156 -7.17 2.58 -0.74
CA ALA A 156 -8.51 2.85 -1.24
C ALA A 156 -8.49 3.22 -2.73
N ALA A 157 -7.55 4.08 -3.15
CA ALA A 157 -7.40 4.47 -4.55
C ALA A 157 -7.06 3.29 -5.47
N ALA A 158 -6.16 2.41 -5.04
CA ALA A 158 -5.83 1.19 -5.77
C ALA A 158 -7.05 0.29 -5.98
N TYR A 159 -7.83 0.01 -4.92
CA TYR A 159 -9.02 -0.82 -5.05
C TYR A 159 -10.13 -0.16 -5.88
N GLU A 160 -10.31 1.16 -5.77
CA GLU A 160 -11.26 1.89 -6.61
C GLU A 160 -10.89 1.80 -8.10
N ASP A 161 -9.61 1.94 -8.45
CA ASP A 161 -9.13 1.83 -9.84
C ASP A 161 -9.36 0.41 -10.38
N LEU A 162 -9.04 -0.61 -9.57
CA LEU A 162 -9.24 -2.02 -9.92
C LEU A 162 -10.72 -2.41 -10.04
N GLN A 163 -11.58 -1.86 -9.17
CA GLN A 163 -13.03 -2.04 -9.25
C GLN A 163 -13.60 -1.34 -10.50
N ALA A 164 -13.15 -0.13 -10.81
CA ALA A 164 -13.56 0.58 -12.02
C ALA A 164 -13.16 -0.18 -13.30
N ALA A 165 -12.01 -0.85 -13.28
CA ALA A 165 -11.57 -1.75 -14.34
C ALA A 165 -12.30 -3.10 -14.37
N GLY A 166 -13.10 -3.42 -13.35
CA GLY A 166 -13.85 -4.68 -13.25
C GLY A 166 -13.00 -5.92 -12.99
N VAL A 167 -11.82 -5.75 -12.37
CA VAL A 167 -10.88 -6.84 -12.07
C VAL A 167 -10.80 -7.18 -10.58
N ASP A 168 -11.53 -6.46 -9.74
CA ASP A 168 -11.74 -6.82 -8.34
C ASP A 168 -12.52 -8.14 -8.23
N GLY A 169 -12.13 -8.99 -7.28
CA GLY A 169 -12.64 -10.36 -7.20
C GLY A 169 -12.13 -11.30 -8.30
N VAL A 170 -11.24 -10.85 -9.18
CA VAL A 170 -10.51 -11.69 -10.14
C VAL A 170 -9.03 -11.77 -9.75
N MET A 171 -8.33 -10.64 -9.76
CA MET A 171 -6.89 -10.56 -9.42
C MET A 171 -6.64 -10.10 -7.98
N THR A 172 -7.64 -9.48 -7.37
CA THR A 172 -7.63 -9.00 -5.99
C THR A 172 -8.93 -9.42 -5.30
N PRO A 173 -9.06 -9.25 -3.98
CA PRO A 173 -10.35 -9.32 -3.31
C PRO A 173 -11.37 -8.33 -3.89
N LYS A 174 -12.66 -8.65 -3.84
CA LYS A 174 -13.69 -7.63 -4.14
C LYS A 174 -13.62 -6.48 -3.15
N TYR A 175 -13.78 -5.26 -3.65
CA TYR A 175 -13.80 -4.06 -2.82
C TYR A 175 -15.25 -3.68 -2.47
N TYR A 176 -15.52 -3.54 -1.16
CA TYR A 176 -16.83 -3.14 -0.63
C TYR A 176 -16.84 -1.68 -0.16
N GLY A 177 -15.86 -0.90 -0.60
CA GLY A 177 -15.80 0.52 -0.35
C GLY A 177 -14.97 0.90 0.88
N SER A 178 -14.96 2.22 1.09
CA SER A 178 -14.26 2.91 2.15
C SER A 178 -15.24 3.37 3.22
N TRP A 179 -14.82 3.28 4.48
CA TRP A 179 -15.68 3.44 5.62
C TRP A 179 -14.98 4.19 6.74
N THR A 180 -15.78 4.86 7.56
CA THR A 180 -15.32 5.59 8.74
C THR A 180 -16.20 5.26 9.95
N PHE A 181 -15.62 5.30 11.15
CA PHE A 181 -16.32 5.11 12.42
C PHE A 181 -15.63 5.89 13.54
N ASP A 182 -16.34 6.09 14.65
CA ASP A 182 -15.84 6.85 15.79
C ASP A 182 -15.50 5.92 16.95
N LEU A 183 -14.34 6.11 17.57
CA LEU A 183 -13.91 5.39 18.77
C LEU A 183 -13.68 6.33 19.94
N PRO A 184 -14.05 5.94 21.18
CA PRO A 184 -13.79 6.74 22.35
C PRO A 184 -12.28 6.84 22.64
N ILE A 185 -11.84 8.00 23.12
CA ILE A 185 -10.48 8.23 23.63
C ILE A 185 -10.47 8.69 25.10
N GLY A 186 -11.59 9.24 25.58
CA GLY A 186 -11.75 9.74 26.94
C GLY A 186 -13.22 10.03 27.25
N GLU A 187 -13.49 10.78 28.31
CA GLU A 187 -14.85 11.15 28.69
C GLU A 187 -15.47 12.11 27.66
N GLY A 188 -16.40 11.60 26.86
CA GLY A 188 -17.19 12.42 25.92
C GLY A 188 -16.51 12.74 24.59
N GLU A 189 -15.27 12.29 24.40
CA GLU A 189 -14.51 12.54 23.17
C GLU A 189 -14.27 11.26 22.36
N THR A 190 -14.31 11.44 21.04
CA THR A 190 -14.10 10.37 20.07
C THR A 190 -13.08 10.79 19.03
N ARG A 191 -12.31 9.83 18.54
CA ARG A 191 -11.50 9.97 17.33
C ARG A 191 -12.15 9.25 16.17
N GLN A 192 -12.04 9.84 14.99
CA GLN A 192 -12.48 9.21 13.75
C GLN A 192 -11.40 8.23 13.25
N VAL A 193 -11.82 7.07 12.78
CA VAL A 193 -10.96 6.02 12.25
C VAL A 193 -11.44 5.60 10.86
N HIS A 194 -10.50 5.44 9.93
CA HIS A 194 -10.78 5.07 8.54
C HIS A 194 -10.48 3.59 8.29
N MET A 195 -11.20 2.99 7.36
CA MET A 195 -10.97 1.61 6.97
C MET A 195 -11.42 1.33 5.54
N VAL A 196 -10.89 0.26 4.97
CA VAL A 196 -11.44 -0.37 3.76
C VAL A 196 -12.07 -1.71 4.12
N ILE A 197 -13.14 -2.08 3.41
CA ILE A 197 -13.75 -3.40 3.52
C ILE A 197 -13.54 -4.16 2.21
N ILE A 198 -13.00 -5.37 2.32
CA ILE A 198 -12.73 -6.24 1.17
C ILE A 198 -13.24 -7.66 1.41
N GLU A 199 -13.32 -8.45 0.36
CA GLU A 199 -13.67 -9.88 0.42
C GLU A 199 -12.70 -10.66 1.32
N TRP A 200 -13.24 -11.54 2.19
CA TRP A 200 -12.42 -12.56 2.83
C TRP A 200 -12.12 -13.67 1.83
N ILE A 201 -10.83 -13.89 1.57
CA ILE A 201 -10.36 -15.00 0.78
C ILE A 201 -9.80 -16.06 1.73
N ASP A 202 -10.43 -17.23 1.76
CA ASP A 202 -9.92 -18.39 2.49
C ASP A 202 -8.85 -19.10 1.65
N ALA A 203 -7.65 -18.53 1.66
CA ALA A 203 -6.48 -19.06 0.96
C ALA A 203 -5.19 -18.74 1.73
N PRO A 204 -4.20 -19.65 1.75
CA PRO A 204 -2.88 -19.38 2.29
C PRO A 204 -2.09 -18.41 1.40
N THR A 205 -1.20 -17.64 2.02
CA THR A 205 -0.20 -16.82 1.31
C THR A 205 0.90 -17.70 0.74
N MET A 206 1.61 -17.21 -0.28
CA MET A 206 2.81 -17.88 -0.77
C MET A 206 3.87 -18.04 0.34
N LEU A 207 3.96 -17.08 1.26
CA LEU A 207 4.85 -17.15 2.42
C LEU A 207 4.48 -18.31 3.37
N SER A 208 3.19 -18.55 3.63
CA SER A 208 2.73 -19.66 4.48
C SER A 208 3.18 -21.02 3.93
N TYR A 209 3.19 -21.22 2.61
CA TYR A 209 3.77 -22.44 2.02
C TYR A 209 5.27 -22.58 2.27
N CYS A 210 6.02 -21.48 2.31
CA CYS A 210 7.44 -21.50 2.65
C CYS A 210 7.64 -21.84 4.14
N GLU A 211 6.92 -21.17 5.03
CA GLU A 211 6.99 -21.38 6.48
C GLU A 211 6.60 -22.81 6.88
N GLU A 212 5.57 -23.37 6.23
CA GLU A 212 5.13 -24.75 6.42
C GLU A 212 5.98 -25.78 5.66
N ARG A 213 7.02 -25.33 4.92
CA ARG A 213 7.88 -26.17 4.05
C ARG A 213 7.10 -26.98 3.01
N ARG A 214 5.92 -26.51 2.62
CA ARG A 214 5.04 -27.17 1.64
C ARG A 214 5.38 -26.82 0.20
N VAL A 215 6.15 -25.75 -0.04
CA VAL A 215 6.57 -25.33 -1.38
C VAL A 215 7.29 -26.45 -2.13
N HIS A 216 8.07 -27.29 -1.43
CA HIS A 216 8.82 -28.42 -1.99
C HIS A 216 7.96 -29.63 -2.38
N HIS A 217 6.72 -29.70 -1.86
CA HIS A 217 5.76 -30.72 -2.27
C HIS A 217 5.00 -30.33 -3.55
N ILE A 218 5.11 -29.07 -3.99
CA ILE A 218 4.51 -28.59 -5.22
C ILE A 218 5.44 -28.97 -6.38
N PRO A 219 4.93 -29.61 -7.45
CA PRO A 219 5.74 -29.95 -8.61
C PRO A 219 6.54 -28.74 -9.14
N PRO A 220 7.82 -28.89 -9.49
CA PRO A 220 8.66 -27.77 -9.94
C PRO A 220 8.05 -26.97 -11.10
N GLN A 221 7.49 -27.66 -12.09
CA GLN A 221 6.82 -27.00 -13.21
C GLN A 221 5.61 -26.17 -12.73
N ARG A 222 4.83 -26.72 -11.80
CA ARG A 222 3.67 -26.04 -11.23
C ARG A 222 4.05 -24.77 -10.47
N ARG A 223 5.20 -24.76 -9.79
CA ARG A 223 5.74 -23.53 -9.16
C ARG A 223 6.06 -22.46 -10.18
N LEU A 224 6.70 -22.81 -11.30
CA LEU A 224 6.94 -21.88 -12.41
C LEU A 224 5.62 -21.37 -13.00
N ASP A 225 4.62 -22.22 -13.18
CA ASP A 225 3.31 -21.80 -13.70
C ASP A 225 2.59 -20.82 -12.75
N ILE A 226 2.73 -21.00 -11.44
CA ILE A 226 2.22 -20.06 -10.43
C ILE A 226 2.99 -18.73 -10.50
N LEU A 227 4.33 -18.77 -10.59
CA LEU A 227 5.13 -17.56 -10.72
C LEU A 227 4.82 -16.79 -12.00
N ALA A 228 4.56 -17.48 -13.11
CA ALA A 228 4.11 -16.85 -14.34
C ALA A 228 2.82 -16.06 -14.12
N GLN A 229 1.84 -16.64 -13.42
CA GLN A 229 0.60 -15.95 -13.07
C GLN A 229 0.82 -14.76 -12.11
N VAL A 230 1.74 -14.88 -11.14
CA VAL A 230 2.11 -13.75 -10.27
C VAL A 230 2.68 -12.59 -11.10
N PHE A 231 3.59 -12.89 -12.03
CA PHE A 231 4.25 -11.87 -12.85
C PHE A 231 3.27 -11.19 -13.82
N GLU A 232 2.39 -11.96 -14.46
CA GLU A 232 1.32 -11.42 -15.30
C GLU A 232 0.32 -10.60 -14.49
N THR A 233 -0.06 -11.07 -13.30
CA THR A 233 -0.99 -10.36 -12.43
C THR A 233 -0.40 -9.02 -12.02
N ARG A 234 0.87 -8.96 -11.60
CA ARG A 234 1.54 -7.69 -11.30
C ARG A 234 1.50 -6.74 -12.49
N ALA A 235 1.89 -7.21 -13.69
CA ALA A 235 1.86 -6.38 -14.89
C ALA A 235 0.46 -5.81 -15.16
N LYS A 236 -0.58 -6.64 -15.02
CA LYS A 236 -1.98 -6.23 -15.21
C LYS A 236 -2.44 -5.25 -14.12
N LEU A 237 -2.06 -5.44 -12.86
CA LEU A 237 -2.37 -4.49 -11.79
C LEU A 237 -1.77 -3.11 -12.08
N THR A 238 -0.49 -3.05 -12.46
CA THR A 238 0.18 -1.80 -12.87
C THR A 238 -0.56 -1.15 -14.05
N PHE A 239 -1.00 -1.93 -15.04
CA PHE A 239 -1.80 -1.44 -16.17
C PHE A 239 -3.15 -0.84 -15.76
N TYR A 240 -3.83 -1.45 -14.80
CA TYR A 240 -5.07 -0.92 -14.25
C TYR A 240 -4.85 0.22 -13.25
N GLY A 241 -3.61 0.68 -13.11
CA GLY A 241 -3.24 1.84 -12.32
C GLY A 241 -2.88 1.53 -10.87
N ALA A 242 -2.89 0.28 -10.44
CA ALA A 242 -2.53 -0.13 -9.08
C ALA A 242 -1.14 -0.79 -9.06
N GLU A 243 -0.08 -0.01 -8.89
CA GLU A 243 1.28 -0.53 -8.78
C GLU A 243 1.67 -0.70 -7.32
N SER A 244 1.67 -1.94 -6.83
CA SER A 244 2.20 -2.26 -5.50
C SER A 244 3.72 -2.17 -5.50
N LEU A 245 4.27 -1.47 -4.50
CA LEU A 245 5.70 -1.40 -4.22
C LEU A 245 6.15 -2.51 -3.27
N ASP A 246 5.20 -3.14 -2.57
CA ASP A 246 5.43 -4.27 -1.67
C ASP A 246 5.03 -5.61 -2.32
N LEU A 247 5.65 -5.93 -3.46
CA LEU A 247 5.53 -7.28 -4.04
C LEU A 247 6.29 -8.28 -3.17
N ALA A 248 5.60 -8.84 -2.18
CA ALA A 248 6.14 -9.81 -1.25
C ALA A 248 5.33 -11.11 -1.21
N LEU A 249 5.97 -12.23 -0.82
CA LEU A 249 5.29 -13.52 -0.70
C LEU A 249 4.10 -13.50 0.28
N ARG A 250 4.14 -12.60 1.26
CA ARG A 250 3.06 -12.38 2.24
C ARG A 250 1.81 -11.73 1.64
N ASN A 251 1.95 -11.04 0.49
CA ASN A 251 0.90 -10.26 -0.15
C ASN A 251 0.27 -10.98 -1.35
N VAL A 252 0.62 -12.25 -1.55
CA VAL A 252 0.08 -13.09 -2.62
C VAL A 252 -0.59 -14.32 -2.03
N LEU A 253 -1.91 -14.42 -2.20
CA LEU A 253 -2.72 -15.58 -1.83
C LEU A 253 -2.84 -16.55 -3.01
N ILE A 254 -2.82 -17.84 -2.71
CA ILE A 254 -2.97 -18.90 -3.71
C ILE A 254 -4.22 -19.73 -3.39
N GLN A 255 -5.25 -19.59 -4.22
CA GLN A 255 -6.52 -20.28 -4.07
C GLN A 255 -6.65 -21.42 -5.09
N GLY A 256 -6.72 -22.66 -4.61
CA GLY A 256 -6.90 -23.84 -5.46
C GLY A 256 -6.10 -25.04 -4.97
N ASP A 257 -6.24 -26.15 -5.66
CA ASP A 257 -5.45 -27.36 -5.41
C ASP A 257 -4.10 -27.26 -6.15
N LEU A 258 -3.01 -27.29 -5.39
CA LEU A 258 -1.65 -27.19 -5.93
C LEU A 258 -1.02 -28.55 -6.26
N GLU A 259 -1.63 -29.63 -5.78
CA GLU A 259 -1.18 -31.00 -6.05
C GLU A 259 -1.90 -31.59 -7.29
N ASN A 260 -3.00 -30.95 -7.71
CA ASN A 260 -3.81 -31.39 -8.83
C ASN A 260 -3.75 -30.41 -10.01
N ASP A 261 -3.28 -30.91 -11.16
CA ASP A 261 -3.15 -30.13 -12.39
C ASP A 261 -4.48 -29.87 -13.11
N ALA A 262 -5.60 -30.45 -12.66
CA ALA A 262 -6.88 -30.34 -13.36
C ALA A 262 -7.43 -28.91 -13.44
N THR A 263 -7.07 -28.04 -12.48
CA THR A 263 -7.48 -26.63 -12.48
C THR A 263 -6.30 -25.73 -12.12
N PRO A 264 -6.01 -24.66 -12.89
CA PRO A 264 -5.01 -23.69 -12.49
C PRO A 264 -5.42 -23.02 -11.17
N PRO A 265 -4.48 -22.76 -10.25
CA PRO A 265 -4.79 -22.06 -9.03
C PRO A 265 -4.99 -20.59 -9.36
N ARG A 266 -5.83 -19.92 -8.59
CA ARG A 266 -6.03 -18.48 -8.70
C ARG A 266 -5.00 -17.77 -7.83
N VAL A 267 -4.24 -16.87 -8.44
CA VAL A 267 -3.33 -15.94 -7.76
C VAL A 267 -4.12 -14.68 -7.41
N ILE A 268 -4.03 -14.24 -6.14
CA ILE A 268 -4.77 -13.08 -5.65
C ILE A 268 -3.80 -12.17 -4.89
N PHE A 269 -3.73 -10.92 -5.31
CA PHE A 269 -2.91 -9.89 -4.66
C PHE A 269 -3.73 -9.14 -3.61
N ILE A 270 -3.07 -8.85 -2.50
CA ILE A 270 -3.61 -8.05 -1.39
C ILE A 270 -2.56 -7.00 -0.97
N ASP A 271 -2.94 -6.10 -0.07
CA ASP A 271 -2.05 -5.12 0.56
C ASP A 271 -1.52 -4.05 -0.42
N PHE A 272 -2.29 -2.96 -0.55
CA PHE A 272 -2.02 -1.85 -1.47
C PHE A 272 -1.73 -0.51 -0.75
N ASN A 273 -1.41 -0.53 0.54
CA ASN A 273 -1.18 0.70 1.31
C ASN A 273 0.13 1.37 0.88
N ASP A 274 1.11 0.57 0.44
CA ASP A 274 2.30 1.06 -0.25
C ASP A 274 2.19 0.81 -1.77
N SER A 275 1.25 1.51 -2.39
CA SER A 275 1.03 1.45 -3.84
C SER A 275 0.93 2.81 -4.49
N PHE A 276 1.20 2.84 -5.80
CA PHE A 276 0.83 3.95 -6.66
C PHE A 276 -0.50 3.70 -7.34
N ALA A 277 -1.40 4.67 -7.20
CA ALA A 277 -2.62 4.81 -7.98
C ALA A 277 -2.33 5.72 -9.19
N ARG A 278 -1.76 5.13 -10.26
CA ARG A 278 -1.26 5.85 -11.45
C ARG A 278 -2.35 6.59 -12.23
N ASN A 279 -3.59 6.13 -12.13
CA ASN A 279 -4.72 6.75 -12.83
C ASN A 279 -5.26 7.99 -12.10
N ARG A 280 -4.66 8.37 -10.96
CA ARG A 280 -5.12 9.53 -10.20
C ARG A 280 -4.56 10.83 -10.78
N PRO A 281 -5.36 11.92 -10.80
CA PRO A 281 -4.93 13.19 -11.41
C PRO A 281 -3.66 13.79 -10.80
N ASN A 282 -3.34 13.45 -9.56
CA ASN A 282 -2.15 13.92 -8.87
C ASN A 282 -0.98 12.94 -8.96
N SER A 283 -1.09 11.82 -9.68
CA SER A 283 0.05 10.93 -9.91
C SER A 283 1.01 11.55 -10.91
N LEU A 284 2.28 11.64 -10.53
CA LEU A 284 3.39 12.07 -11.40
C LEU A 284 3.75 11.00 -12.43
N TYR A 285 3.33 9.75 -12.19
CA TYR A 285 3.62 8.59 -13.02
C TYR A 285 2.39 8.14 -13.82
N HIS A 286 1.53 9.09 -14.18
CA HIS A 286 0.39 8.83 -15.04
C HIS A 286 0.87 8.42 -16.43
N VAL A 287 0.86 7.11 -16.70
CA VAL A 287 1.23 6.55 -18.00
C VAL A 287 0.01 5.91 -18.62
N ILE A 288 -0.33 6.33 -19.84
CA ILE A 288 -1.37 5.70 -20.64
C ILE A 288 -0.69 4.62 -21.47
N TRP A 289 -0.92 3.36 -21.11
CA TRP A 289 -0.55 2.23 -21.95
C TRP A 289 -1.79 1.70 -22.68
N ASP A 290 -1.58 1.22 -23.91
CA ASP A 290 -2.62 0.51 -24.66
C ASP A 290 -2.71 -0.98 -24.25
N LYS A 291 -1.67 -1.49 -23.59
CA LYS A 291 -1.54 -2.89 -23.13
C LYS A 291 -0.77 -2.95 -21.82
N PRO A 292 -0.87 -4.04 -21.04
CA PRO A 292 -0.05 -4.20 -19.85
C PRO A 292 1.44 -4.29 -20.19
N PRO A 293 2.34 -3.82 -19.30
CA PRO A 293 3.78 -3.96 -19.48
C PRO A 293 4.19 -5.43 -19.57
N ASN A 294 5.17 -5.75 -20.41
CA ASN A 294 5.63 -7.12 -20.60
C ASN A 294 6.29 -7.66 -19.31
N PRO A 295 5.77 -8.75 -18.71
CA PRO A 295 6.37 -9.34 -17.50
C PRO A 295 7.84 -9.70 -17.70
N MET A 296 8.24 -10.08 -18.92
CA MET A 296 9.65 -10.34 -19.23
C MET A 296 10.55 -9.15 -18.95
N CYS A 297 10.10 -7.94 -19.29
CA CYS A 297 10.86 -6.72 -19.04
C CYS A 297 10.98 -6.41 -17.54
N LEU A 298 9.93 -6.69 -16.77
CA LEU A 298 9.90 -6.44 -15.32
C LEU A 298 10.80 -7.40 -14.54
N TYR A 299 10.92 -8.65 -14.99
CA TYR A 299 11.61 -9.73 -14.27
C TYR A 299 12.89 -10.24 -14.95
N TRP A 300 13.36 -9.56 -16.00
CA TRP A 300 14.61 -9.93 -16.66
C TRP A 300 15.79 -9.97 -15.68
N ASN A 301 16.70 -10.95 -15.84
CA ASN A 301 17.86 -11.19 -14.97
C ASN A 301 17.55 -11.59 -13.52
N LYS A 302 16.32 -12.03 -13.21
CA LYS A 302 15.91 -12.61 -11.91
C LYS A 302 15.99 -11.69 -10.68
N ARG A 303 16.73 -10.58 -10.69
CA ARG A 303 16.87 -9.66 -9.54
C ARG A 303 15.52 -9.20 -8.99
N SER A 304 14.60 -8.84 -9.87
CA SER A 304 13.23 -8.45 -9.50
C SER A 304 12.36 -9.61 -8.96
N ALA A 305 12.87 -10.85 -9.00
CA ALA A 305 12.21 -12.07 -8.53
C ALA A 305 12.92 -12.68 -7.30
N GLU A 306 13.86 -11.98 -6.66
CA GLU A 306 14.61 -12.49 -5.49
C GLU A 306 13.70 -12.87 -4.32
N GLU A 307 12.66 -12.08 -4.09
CA GLU A 307 11.60 -12.35 -3.11
C GLU A 307 10.88 -13.69 -3.33
N PHE A 308 10.90 -14.21 -4.56
CA PHE A 308 10.28 -15.47 -4.95
C PHE A 308 11.27 -16.64 -5.03
N SER A 309 12.52 -16.46 -4.56
CA SER A 309 13.58 -17.47 -4.68
C SER A 309 13.18 -18.87 -4.20
N ALA A 310 12.47 -19.01 -3.07
CA ALA A 310 11.97 -20.29 -2.57
C ALA A 310 11.00 -21.02 -3.53
N TRP A 311 10.37 -20.27 -4.43
CA TRP A 311 9.43 -20.79 -5.43
C TRP A 311 10.09 -21.08 -6.78
N ILE A 312 11.34 -20.64 -7.01
CA ILE A 312 12.05 -20.87 -8.27
C ILE A 312 12.81 -22.21 -8.17
N PRO A 313 12.43 -23.24 -8.94
CA PRO A 313 13.14 -24.51 -8.94
C PRO A 313 14.47 -24.43 -9.70
N GLU A 314 15.36 -25.40 -9.43
CA GLU A 314 16.56 -25.58 -10.27
C GLU A 314 16.19 -26.04 -11.69
N PRO A 315 16.99 -25.74 -12.73
CA PRO A 315 18.18 -24.89 -12.71
C PRO A 315 17.86 -23.39 -12.73
N HIS A 316 16.59 -22.97 -12.81
CA HIS A 316 16.19 -21.56 -12.94
C HIS A 316 16.62 -20.71 -11.74
N LEU A 317 16.83 -21.33 -10.59
CA LEU A 317 17.37 -20.64 -9.41
C LEU A 317 18.86 -20.34 -9.58
N SER A 318 19.69 -21.32 -9.92
CA SER A 318 21.14 -21.16 -9.99
C SER A 318 21.66 -20.60 -11.33
N ASP A 319 20.91 -20.77 -12.41
CA ASP A 319 21.28 -20.39 -13.77
C ASP A 319 20.37 -19.27 -14.30
N MET A 320 20.95 -18.08 -14.44
CA MET A 320 20.26 -16.90 -14.96
C MET A 320 19.83 -17.06 -16.41
N ASP A 321 20.60 -17.80 -17.23
CA ASP A 321 20.23 -18.04 -18.64
C ASP A 321 19.03 -18.99 -18.72
N ALA A 322 18.95 -19.97 -17.81
CA ALA A 322 17.77 -20.83 -17.69
C ALA A 322 16.52 -20.02 -17.32
N PHE A 323 16.62 -19.15 -16.31
CA PHE A 323 15.53 -18.26 -15.91
C PHE A 323 15.11 -17.32 -17.05
N ASN A 324 16.06 -16.62 -17.68
CA ASN A 324 15.76 -15.69 -18.78
C ASN A 324 15.18 -16.40 -20.01
N LYS A 325 15.63 -17.63 -20.33
CA LYS A 325 15.00 -18.45 -21.39
C LYS A 325 13.56 -18.81 -21.05
N TRP A 326 13.28 -19.14 -19.79
CA TRP A 326 11.92 -19.46 -19.36
C TRP A 326 11.00 -18.25 -19.50
N VAL A 327 11.39 -17.10 -18.93
CA VAL A 327 10.63 -15.84 -19.05
C VAL A 327 10.46 -15.42 -20.52
N LYS A 328 11.54 -15.49 -21.32
CA LYS A 328 11.48 -15.19 -22.78
C LYS A 328 10.53 -16.13 -23.51
N SER A 329 10.50 -17.42 -23.16
CA SER A 329 9.62 -18.39 -23.81
C SER A 329 8.13 -18.14 -23.55
N LEU A 330 7.79 -17.45 -22.45
CA LEU A 330 6.42 -17.11 -22.10
C LEU A 330 5.95 -15.81 -22.77
N TRP A 331 6.77 -14.76 -22.73
CA TRP A 331 6.33 -13.42 -23.11
C TRP A 331 7.17 -12.72 -24.18
N GLY A 332 8.23 -13.35 -24.69
CA GLY A 332 9.17 -12.73 -25.64
C GLY A 332 8.52 -12.30 -26.96
N ASP A 333 7.58 -13.11 -27.46
CA ASP A 333 6.84 -12.86 -28.70
C ASP A 333 5.35 -12.55 -28.44
N SER A 334 4.96 -12.29 -27.19
CA SER A 334 3.56 -12.05 -26.85
C SER A 334 3.09 -10.69 -27.35
N ASP A 335 1.94 -10.67 -28.02
CA ASP A 335 1.25 -9.45 -28.42
C ASP A 335 0.24 -8.98 -27.37
N GLU A 336 0.04 -9.70 -26.27
CA GLU A 336 -0.82 -9.29 -25.15
C GLU A 336 -0.19 -8.13 -24.36
N PHE A 337 1.14 -8.05 -24.35
CA PHE A 337 1.89 -7.10 -23.54
C PHE A 337 2.67 -6.11 -24.40
N CYS A 338 2.91 -4.90 -23.88
CA CYS A 338 3.80 -3.92 -24.52
C CYS A 338 5.16 -3.89 -23.84
N VAL A 339 6.20 -3.59 -24.63
CA VAL A 339 7.51 -3.23 -24.11
C VAL A 339 7.41 -1.76 -23.70
N SER A 340 7.57 -1.47 -22.42
CA SER A 340 7.63 -0.06 -21.99
C SER A 340 8.95 0.56 -22.51
N PRO A 341 8.96 1.84 -22.92
CA PRO A 341 10.17 2.54 -23.37
C PRO A 341 11.34 2.42 -22.38
N GLU A 342 11.03 2.35 -21.09
CA GLU A 342 12.00 2.18 -20.00
C GLU A 342 12.76 0.84 -20.07
N PHE A 343 12.23 -0.13 -20.82
CA PHE A 343 12.78 -1.47 -20.94
C PHE A 343 13.16 -1.82 -22.39
N GLU A 344 13.12 -0.87 -23.33
CA GLU A 344 13.62 -1.07 -24.70
C GLU A 344 15.10 -1.50 -24.68
N ASP A 345 15.90 -0.94 -23.77
CA ASP A 345 17.30 -1.31 -23.56
C ASP A 345 17.50 -2.81 -23.35
N ILE A 346 16.56 -3.51 -22.70
CA ILE A 346 16.64 -4.96 -22.48
C ILE A 346 16.65 -5.72 -23.80
N LEU A 347 15.77 -5.32 -24.73
CA LEU A 347 15.67 -5.94 -26.06
C LEU A 347 16.89 -5.62 -26.92
N GLU A 348 17.50 -4.46 -26.71
CA GLU A 348 18.73 -4.05 -27.40
C GLU A 348 20.00 -4.69 -26.80
N THR A 349 19.92 -5.28 -25.60
CA THR A 349 21.08 -5.91 -25.00
C THR A 349 21.54 -7.15 -25.77
N ARG A 350 22.87 -7.31 -25.87
CA ARG A 350 23.49 -8.55 -26.38
C ARG A 350 23.07 -9.81 -25.62
N SER A 351 22.62 -9.68 -24.36
CA SER A 351 22.15 -10.79 -23.53
C SER A 351 20.87 -11.41 -24.10
N TYR A 352 19.88 -10.59 -24.49
CA TYR A 352 18.62 -11.07 -25.08
C TYR A 352 18.84 -11.83 -26.39
N ALA A 353 19.65 -11.27 -27.30
CA ALA A 353 19.99 -11.89 -28.57
C ALA A 353 20.86 -13.15 -28.43
N ALA A 354 21.70 -13.23 -27.39
CA ALA A 354 22.62 -14.36 -27.18
C ALA A 354 21.94 -15.62 -26.62
N LEU A 355 20.77 -15.51 -25.99
CA LEU A 355 20.07 -16.67 -25.42
C LEU A 355 19.55 -17.66 -26.49
N GLY A 356 19.51 -17.23 -27.76
CA GLY A 356 19.00 -18.03 -28.88
C GLY A 356 17.53 -18.42 -28.71
N ASP A 357 17.10 -19.39 -29.53
CA ASP A 357 15.71 -19.91 -29.55
C ASP A 357 15.63 -21.34 -28.98
N SER A 358 16.66 -21.78 -28.25
CA SER A 358 16.62 -23.07 -27.57
C SER A 358 15.55 -23.04 -26.47
N PRO A 359 14.75 -24.11 -26.29
CA PRO A 359 13.76 -24.15 -25.22
C PRO A 359 14.43 -24.00 -23.84
N PRO A 360 13.72 -23.44 -22.85
CA PRO A 360 14.23 -23.42 -21.48
C PRO A 360 14.45 -24.86 -20.97
N PRO A 361 15.44 -25.06 -20.10
CA PRO A 361 15.62 -26.37 -19.47
C PRO A 361 14.40 -26.75 -18.63
N THR A 362 14.06 -28.03 -18.60
CA THR A 362 13.00 -28.53 -17.71
C THR A 362 13.40 -28.31 -16.25
N PRO A 363 12.51 -27.82 -15.37
CA PRO A 363 12.81 -27.69 -13.96
C PRO A 363 13.06 -29.07 -13.35
N LEU A 364 14.09 -29.16 -12.52
CA LEU A 364 14.48 -30.37 -11.84
C LEU A 364 13.54 -30.62 -10.66
N PRO A 365 13.22 -31.89 -10.34
CA PRO A 365 12.69 -32.23 -9.03
C PRO A 365 13.57 -31.60 -7.97
N ASP A 366 12.96 -31.12 -6.88
CA ASP A 366 13.72 -30.85 -5.67
C ASP A 366 14.35 -32.20 -5.30
N ALA A 367 15.65 -32.35 -5.58
CA ALA A 367 16.38 -33.54 -5.17
C ALA A 367 16.21 -33.69 -3.65
N GLU A 368 16.43 -34.89 -3.11
CA GLU A 368 16.48 -35.14 -1.66
C GLU A 368 17.66 -34.40 -1.00
N TYR A 369 17.78 -33.08 -1.19
CA TYR A 369 18.74 -32.16 -0.58
C TYR A 369 18.46 -31.94 0.92
N PHE A 370 17.57 -32.73 1.52
CA PHE A 370 17.10 -32.60 2.89
C PHE A 370 17.95 -33.34 3.93
N ASP A 371 19.15 -33.83 3.57
CA ASP A 371 20.09 -34.40 4.54
C ASP A 371 21.24 -33.43 4.92
N VAL A 372 21.11 -32.15 4.59
CA VAL A 372 22.03 -31.09 5.05
C VAL A 372 21.35 -30.29 6.16
N ASP A 373 22.05 -30.14 7.28
CA ASP A 373 21.53 -29.77 8.60
C ASP A 373 20.51 -28.61 8.61
N GLN A 374 19.40 -28.86 9.32
CA GLN A 374 18.15 -28.11 9.32
C GLN A 374 18.18 -26.73 10.03
N GLU A 375 19.36 -26.19 10.36
CA GLU A 375 19.51 -25.01 11.24
C GLU A 375 19.90 -23.69 10.54
N GLU A 376 20.26 -23.70 9.25
CA GLU A 376 20.86 -22.51 8.58
C GLU A 376 19.95 -21.74 7.62
N TRP A 377 18.64 -22.02 7.57
CA TRP A 377 17.70 -21.13 6.88
C TRP A 377 17.46 -19.88 7.73
N LEU A 378 18.18 -18.80 7.41
CA LEU A 378 17.87 -17.47 7.91
C LEU A 378 16.40 -17.14 7.57
N PRO A 379 15.60 -16.66 8.54
CA PRO A 379 14.22 -16.30 8.27
C PRO A 379 14.19 -15.18 7.22
N VAL A 380 13.41 -15.40 6.16
CA VAL A 380 13.19 -14.47 5.03
C VAL A 380 12.78 -13.07 5.51
N SER A 381 12.30 -12.94 6.75
CA SER A 381 11.96 -11.67 7.39
C SER A 381 13.11 -10.67 7.56
N GLU A 382 14.38 -11.09 7.56
CA GLU A 382 15.51 -10.14 7.65
C GLU A 382 16.00 -9.62 6.28
N ALA A 383 15.70 -10.32 5.18
CA ALA A 383 16.11 -9.90 3.84
C ALA A 383 15.16 -8.87 3.20
N ALA A 384 13.94 -8.71 3.72
CA ALA A 384 12.93 -7.80 3.21
C ALA A 384 13.01 -6.37 3.81
N LYS A 385 14.21 -5.90 4.18
CA LYS A 385 14.41 -4.46 4.38
C LYS A 385 14.55 -3.82 3.01
N PHE A 386 13.42 -3.38 2.46
CA PHE A 386 13.38 -2.48 1.32
C PHE A 386 14.34 -1.30 1.60
N ASP A 387 15.39 -1.16 0.80
CA ASP A 387 16.22 0.05 0.78
C ASP A 387 15.70 0.93 -0.35
N PRO A 388 14.97 2.03 -0.05
CA PRO A 388 14.46 2.94 -1.07
C PRO A 388 15.56 3.52 -1.97
N LYS A 389 16.84 3.43 -1.56
CA LYS A 389 17.99 3.92 -2.33
C LYS A 389 18.47 2.96 -3.42
N LEU A 390 17.99 1.72 -3.45
CA LEU A 390 18.37 0.74 -4.48
C LEU A 390 17.51 0.81 -5.75
N TRP A 391 16.46 1.62 -5.75
CA TRP A 391 15.83 2.09 -6.98
C TRP A 391 16.59 3.33 -7.46
N PRO A 392 17.14 3.36 -8.69
CA PRO A 392 17.64 4.61 -9.24
C PRO A 392 16.46 5.58 -9.32
N ALA A 393 16.53 6.68 -8.57
CA ALA A 393 15.66 7.82 -8.76
C ALA A 393 15.83 8.29 -10.21
N PHE A 394 14.99 7.79 -11.12
CA PHE A 394 14.87 8.33 -12.46
C PHE A 394 13.98 9.56 -12.33
N VAL A 395 14.61 10.66 -11.88
CA VAL A 395 14.09 12.00 -12.09
C VAL A 395 14.37 12.29 -13.57
N PRO A 396 13.35 12.44 -14.42
CA PRO A 396 13.61 12.98 -15.75
C PRO A 396 14.14 14.41 -15.54
N ASP A 397 15.35 14.70 -16.01
CA ASP A 397 15.86 16.06 -16.15
C ASP A 397 14.88 16.84 -17.03
N THR A 398 13.91 17.49 -16.39
CA THR A 398 13.04 18.48 -17.01
C THR A 398 13.43 19.81 -16.41
N GLU A 399 14.43 20.44 -17.04
CA GLU A 399 14.57 21.90 -16.98
C GLU A 399 13.29 22.49 -17.57
N PHE A 400 12.29 22.69 -16.72
CA PHE A 400 11.10 23.47 -17.05
C PHE A 400 11.51 24.94 -16.91
N GLU A 401 12.06 25.52 -17.98
CA GLU A 401 12.17 26.98 -18.11
C GLU A 401 10.74 27.54 -18.05
N SER A 402 10.43 28.14 -16.91
CA SER A 402 9.20 28.90 -16.70
C SER A 402 9.34 30.24 -17.42
N ASP A 403 8.86 30.29 -18.67
CA ASP A 403 8.59 31.56 -19.34
C ASP A 403 7.34 32.20 -18.73
N GLU A 404 7.53 32.86 -17.59
CA GLU A 404 6.65 33.92 -17.11
C GLU A 404 6.81 35.15 -18.02
N SER A 405 6.00 35.27 -19.06
CA SER A 405 5.51 36.59 -19.49
C SER A 405 4.32 36.46 -20.44
N CYS A 406 3.11 36.73 -19.92
CA CYS A 406 2.06 37.43 -20.67
C CYS A 406 0.83 37.59 -19.76
N TYR A 407 0.88 38.45 -18.75
CA TYR A 407 -0.29 39.19 -18.27
C TYR A 407 0.12 40.48 -17.55
N GLY A 408 -0.48 41.60 -17.96
CA GLY A 408 -0.35 42.93 -17.38
C GLY A 408 0.19 43.93 -18.42
N SER A 409 -0.42 45.06 -18.71
CA SER A 409 -1.61 45.74 -18.16
C SER A 409 -1.97 46.87 -19.13
N GLU A 410 -3.25 47.27 -19.12
CA GLU A 410 -3.72 48.52 -19.72
C GLU A 410 -3.02 49.74 -19.09
N GLU A 411 -2.67 50.75 -19.90
CA GLU A 411 -2.99 52.18 -19.66
C GLU A 411 -2.49 53.09 -20.81
N SER A 412 -3.46 53.63 -21.55
CA SER A 412 -3.67 55.06 -21.92
C SER A 412 -2.65 55.92 -22.69
N MET A 413 -3.26 56.78 -23.54
CA MET A 413 -2.78 58.06 -24.13
C MET A 413 -1.74 57.94 -25.27
N SER A 414 -1.83 58.62 -26.40
CA SER A 414 -2.72 59.68 -26.90
C SER A 414 -2.39 59.93 -28.37
N ASP A 415 -3.41 60.29 -29.15
CA ASP A 415 -3.41 61.30 -30.21
C ASP A 415 -2.56 61.19 -31.50
N GLU A 416 -3.24 61.68 -32.55
CA GLU A 416 -2.77 62.39 -33.75
C GLU A 416 -2.48 61.64 -35.06
N ASP A 417 -3.38 61.96 -36.01
CA ASP A 417 -3.11 62.37 -37.39
C ASP A 417 -2.74 61.35 -38.48
N SER A 418 -3.77 60.96 -39.26
CA SER A 418 -3.96 61.31 -40.70
C SER A 418 -4.75 60.25 -41.45
#